data_AF-A0A7V2NFN8-F1
#
_entry.id   AF-A0A7V2NFN8-F1
#
_cell.length_a   1.000
_cell.length_b   1.000
_cell.length_c   1.000
_cell.angle_alpha   90.00
_cell.angle_beta   90.00
_cell.angle_gamma   90.00
#
_symmetry.space_group_name_H-M   'P 1'
#
loop_
_entity.id
_entity.type
_entity.pdbx_description
1 polymer ?
#
loop_
_entity_poly.entity_id
_entity_poly.type
_entity_poly.pdbx_seq_one_letter_code
_entity_poly.pdbx_strand_id
1 'polypeptide(L)' 'DDIGSNFVLPGSWAVELRGKLKGRFLIPGIRMKVSPGDQVDVITINKIKQLNDFAVIGREVYLSKDPIKRIKEIKEMIG' A
#
# COMPACT_ATOMS: atom_id res chain seq x y z
N ASP A 1 5.47 15.47 15.00
CA ASP A 1 6.09 16.00 13.78
C ASP A 1 5.86 17.51 13.75
N ASP A 2 6.89 18.28 14.11
CA ASP A 2 6.73 19.72 14.40
C ASP A 2 6.47 20.59 13.16
N ILE A 3 6.51 20.00 11.96
CA ILE A 3 6.34 20.66 10.66
C ILE A 3 5.09 20.18 9.90
N GLY A 4 4.27 19.27 10.46
CA GLY A 4 3.01 18.83 9.84
C GLY A 4 3.17 18.18 8.46
N SER A 5 4.33 17.57 8.19
CA SER A 5 4.66 16.98 6.89
C SER A 5 3.89 15.69 6.60
N ASN A 6 3.72 15.37 5.31
CA ASN A 6 3.27 14.04 4.87
C ASN A 6 4.49 13.19 4.49
N PHE A 7 4.33 11.86 4.50
CA PHE A 7 5.46 10.93 4.35
C PHE A 7 5.24 9.91 3.25
N VAL A 8 6.32 9.50 2.59
CA VAL A 8 6.36 8.29 1.76
C VAL A 8 7.11 7.23 2.55
N LEU A 9 6.46 6.12 2.87
CA LEU A 9 7.02 5.10 3.78
C LEU A 9 6.86 3.69 3.21
N PRO A 10 7.87 2.81 3.40
CA PRO A 10 7.66 1.37 3.28
C PRO A 10 6.50 0.92 4.17
N GLY A 11 5.73 -0.09 3.74
CA GLY A 11 4.53 -0.47 4.48
C GLY A 11 4.81 -0.91 5.93
N SER A 12 5.96 -1.55 6.19
CA SER A 12 6.34 -2.01 7.53
C SER A 12 6.53 -0.83 8.48
N TRP A 13 7.22 0.21 8.00
CA TRP A 13 7.41 1.47 8.74
C TRP A 13 6.11 2.23 8.89
N ALA A 14 5.26 2.24 7.86
CA ALA A 14 3.96 2.91 7.94
C ALA A 14 3.10 2.34 9.07
N VAL A 15 3.11 1.01 9.29
CA VAL A 15 2.41 0.38 10.43
C VAL A 15 3.03 0.79 11.77
N GLU A 16 4.36 0.72 11.89
CA GLU A 16 5.05 1.03 13.16
C GLU A 16 4.96 2.52 13.54
N LEU A 17 4.98 3.42 12.55
CA LEU A 17 5.06 4.86 12.75
C LEU A 17 3.68 5.55 12.76
N ARG A 18 2.58 4.85 12.47
CA ARG A 18 1.24 5.45 12.40
C ARG A 18 0.82 6.19 13.67
N GLY A 19 1.21 5.68 14.84
CA GLY A 19 0.94 6.32 16.14
C GLY A 19 1.92 7.44 16.51
N LYS A 20 3.03 7.59 15.77
CA LYS A 20 4.10 8.57 16.04
C LYS A 20 4.05 9.78 15.11
N LEU A 21 3.57 9.59 13.88
CA LEU A 21 3.47 10.65 12.87
C LEU A 21 2.01 11.00 12.61
N LYS A 22 1.71 12.30 12.52
CA LYS A 22 0.34 12.80 12.33
C LYS A 22 0.01 13.05 10.86
N GLY A 23 1.02 13.27 10.02
CA GLY A 23 0.86 13.41 8.57
C GLY A 23 0.23 12.20 7.86
N ARG A 24 -0.18 12.41 6.61
CA ARG A 24 -0.66 11.34 5.72
C ARG A 24 0.49 10.53 5.15
N PHE A 25 0.26 9.24 4.90
CA PHE A 25 1.25 8.34 4.32
C PHE A 25 0.94 7.98 2.86
N LEU A 26 1.97 7.96 2.03
CA LEU A 26 1.94 7.31 0.72
C LEU A 26 2.76 6.02 0.82
N ILE A 27 2.12 4.88 0.60
CA ILE A 27 2.75 3.56 0.74
C ILE A 27 2.94 2.94 -0.65
N PRO A 28 4.17 2.87 -1.16
CA PRO A 28 4.47 2.21 -2.43
C PRO A 28 4.64 0.69 -2.29
N GLY A 29 4.64 -0.02 -3.41
CA GLY A 29 5.03 -1.43 -3.46
C GLY A 29 3.95 -2.41 -2.98
N ILE A 30 2.70 -1.99 -2.91
CA ILE A 30 1.58 -2.84 -2.47
C ILE A 30 1.30 -3.91 -3.51
N ARG A 31 1.19 -5.17 -3.04
CA ARG A 31 0.78 -6.31 -3.87
C ARG A 31 -0.32 -7.11 -3.19
N MET A 32 -1.06 -7.85 -4.01
CA MET A 32 -2.18 -8.68 -3.55
C MET A 32 -1.77 -10.11 -3.24
N LYS A 33 -0.77 -10.64 -3.95
CA LYS A 33 -0.17 -11.95 -3.71
C LYS A 33 1.35 -11.78 -3.60
N VAL A 34 1.92 -12.28 -2.51
CA VAL A 34 3.38 -12.34 -2.34
C VAL A 34 3.85 -13.64 -3.00
N SER A 35 4.63 -13.55 -4.07
CA SER A 35 5.28 -14.75 -4.62
C SER A 35 6.49 -15.11 -3.73
N PRO A 36 6.89 -16.39 -3.61
CA PRO A 36 8.02 -16.79 -2.76
C PRO A 36 9.36 -16.11 -3.07
N GLY A 37 9.51 -15.51 -4.26
CA GLY A 37 10.69 -14.75 -4.68
C GLY A 37 10.55 -13.22 -4.63
N ASP A 38 9.43 -12.70 -4.13
CA ASP A 38 9.27 -11.25 -3.94
C ASP A 38 10.02 -10.78 -2.68
N GLN A 39 10.58 -9.57 -2.73
CA GLN A 39 11.32 -8.94 -1.63
C GLN A 39 10.54 -8.94 -0.30
N VAL A 40 11.29 -8.96 0.80
CA VAL A 40 10.85 -9.15 2.20
C VAL A 40 9.78 -8.15 2.68
N ASP A 41 9.64 -6.99 2.02
CA ASP A 41 8.74 -5.90 2.43
C ASP A 41 7.42 -5.77 1.62
N VAL A 42 6.99 -6.84 0.93
CA VAL A 42 5.67 -6.81 0.27
C VAL A 42 4.56 -6.84 1.33
N ILE A 43 3.77 -5.77 1.36
CA ILE A 43 2.61 -5.64 2.24
C ILE A 43 1.30 -5.74 1.45
N THR A 44 0.34 -6.42 2.06
CA THR A 44 -1.00 -6.64 1.52
C THR A 44 -1.92 -5.46 1.82
N ILE A 45 -2.94 -5.27 0.97
CA ILE A 45 -3.95 -4.22 1.14
C ILE A 45 -4.60 -4.27 2.52
N ASN A 46 -4.88 -5.46 3.07
CA ASN A 46 -5.53 -5.60 4.39
C ASN A 46 -4.70 -5.01 5.54
N LYS A 47 -3.36 -5.06 5.46
CA LYS A 47 -2.48 -4.49 6.49
C LYS A 47 -2.50 -2.96 6.47
N ILE A 48 -2.62 -2.36 5.29
CA ILE A 48 -2.63 -0.88 5.14
C ILE A 48 -4.03 -0.28 5.19
N LYS A 49 -5.08 -1.09 5.05
CA LYS A 49 -6.47 -0.65 5.15
C LYS A 49 -6.76 0.08 6.47
N GLN A 50 -6.03 -0.28 7.52
CA GLN A 50 -6.15 0.32 8.86
C GLN A 50 -5.42 1.65 8.99
N LEU A 51 -4.54 1.99 8.03
CA LEU A 51 -3.74 3.22 8.04
C LEU A 51 -4.49 4.41 7.42
N ASN A 52 -5.57 4.18 6.65
CA ASN A 52 -6.45 5.21 6.07
C ASN A 52 -5.72 6.34 5.30
N ASP A 53 -4.70 6.00 4.52
CA ASP A 53 -3.96 6.96 3.69
C ASP A 53 -3.93 6.53 2.21
N PHE A 54 -2.80 6.72 1.51
CA PHE A 54 -2.67 6.44 0.08
C PHE A 54 -1.83 5.19 -0.18
N ALA A 55 -2.33 4.32 -1.06
CA ALA A 55 -1.64 3.13 -1.54
C ALA A 55 -1.26 3.27 -3.02
N VAL A 56 -0.01 2.99 -3.38
CA VAL A 56 0.41 3.00 -4.79
C VAL A 56 0.45 1.57 -5.32
N ILE A 57 -0.39 1.32 -6.33
CA ILE A 57 -0.50 0.02 -7.00
C ILE A 57 -0.06 0.20 -8.46
N GLY A 58 1.17 -0.21 -8.75
CA GLY A 58 1.75 -0.13 -10.09
C GLY A 58 1.73 -1.49 -10.79
N ARG A 59 2.80 -2.26 -10.58
CA ARG A 59 3.10 -3.50 -11.31
C ARG A 59 1.97 -4.54 -11.28
N GLU A 60 1.27 -4.61 -10.16
CA GLU A 60 0.10 -5.47 -9.97
C GLU A 60 -1.02 -5.21 -10.99
N VAL A 61 -1.18 -3.95 -11.44
CA VAL A 61 -2.20 -3.57 -12.42
C VAL A 61 -1.65 -3.69 -13.83
N TYR A 62 -0.52 -3.03 -14.14
CA TYR A 62 -0.07 -2.92 -15.54
C TYR A 62 0.56 -4.20 -16.11
N LEU A 63 0.98 -5.17 -15.28
CA LEU A 63 1.39 -6.51 -15.74
C LEU A 63 0.27 -7.56 -15.67
N SER A 64 -0.93 -7.18 -15.24
CA SER A 64 -2.05 -8.12 -15.24
C SER A 64 -2.56 -8.37 -16.66
N LYS A 65 -3.18 -9.53 -16.88
CA LYS A 65 -3.77 -9.89 -18.19
C LYS A 65 -4.89 -8.94 -18.62
N ASP A 66 -5.59 -8.36 -17.66
CA ASP A 66 -6.68 -7.41 -17.87
C ASP A 66 -6.62 -6.32 -16.80
N PRO A 67 -5.97 -5.18 -17.08
CA PRO A 67 -5.81 -4.09 -16.12
C PRO A 67 -7.14 -3.50 -15.63
N ILE A 68 -8.17 -3.44 -16.49
CA ILE A 68 -9.47 -2.88 -16.14
C ILE A 68 -10.16 -3.79 -15.12
N LYS A 69 -10.20 -5.09 -15.41
CA LYS A 69 -10.73 -6.08 -14.47
C LYS A 69 -9.94 -6.07 -13.17
N ARG A 70 -8.61 -5.96 -13.24
CA ARG A 70 -7.76 -5.94 -12.05
C ARG A 70 -8.05 -4.75 -11.15
N ILE A 71 -8.23 -3.56 -11.73
CA ILE A 71 -8.63 -2.36 -10.98
C ILE A 71 -9.99 -2.56 -10.28
N LYS A 72 -10.97 -3.18 -10.96
CA LYS A 72 -12.29 -3.46 -10.36
C LYS A 72 -12.18 -4.40 -9.15
N GLU A 73 -11.46 -5.51 -9.29
CA GLU A 73 -11.21 -6.45 -8.19
C GLU A 73 -10.55 -5.76 -6.99
N ILE A 74 -9.54 -4.90 -7.24
CA ILE A 74 -8.87 -4.17 -6.17
C ILE A 74 -9.85 -3.24 -5.45
N LYS A 75 -10.70 -2.51 -6.17
CA LYS A 75 -11.72 -1.63 -5.59
C LYS A 75 -12.68 -2.43 -4.71
N GLU A 76 -13.18 -3.56 -5.20
CA GLU A 76 -14.08 -4.45 -4.44
C GLU A 76 -13.45 -4.96 -3.13
N MET A 77 -12.14 -5.21 -3.10
CA MET A 77 -11.44 -5.65 -1.89
C MET A 77 -11.25 -4.54 -0.84
N ILE A 78 -11.10 -3.29 -1.30
CA ILE A 78 -10.96 -2.13 -0.43
C ILE A 78 -12.33 -1.73 0.16
N GLY A 79 -13.42 -2.00 -0.55
CA GLY A 79 -14.77 -1.54 -0.19
C GLY A 79 -14.99 -0.11 -0.65
#